data_AF-A0A356UAZ2-F1
#
_entry.id   AF-A0A356UAZ2-F1
#
_cell.length_a   1.000
_cell.length_b   1.000
_cell.length_c   1.000
_cell.angle_alpha   90.00
_cell.angle_beta   90.00
_cell.angle_gamma   90.00
#
_symmetry.space_group_name_H-M   'P 1'
#
loop_
_entity.id
_entity.type
_entity.pdbx_description
1 polymer ?
#
loop_
_entity_poly.entity_id
_entity_poly.type
_entity_poly.pdbx_seq_one_letter_code
_entity_poly.pdbx_strand_id
1 'polypeptide(L)' 'MQNYITAFIEYLQYEKGLSVNTRAAYRRDLNKFNTYLLKNSESSHPVEISKQQIMAFLSTQ' A
#
# COMPACT_ATOMS: atom_id res chain seq x y z
N MET A 1 5.94 -3.03 6.20
CA MET A 1 5.05 -2.94 5.01
C MET A 1 5.31 -3.96 3.89
N GLN A 2 6.55 -4.16 3.40
CA GLN A 2 6.80 -4.88 2.13
C GLN A 2 6.22 -6.31 2.06
N ASN A 3 6.35 -7.09 3.15
CA ASN A 3 5.80 -8.44 3.21
C ASN A 3 4.27 -8.44 3.09
N TYR A 4 3.60 -7.47 3.71
CA TYR A 4 2.15 -7.30 3.62
C TYR A 4 1.70 -6.92 2.21
N ILE A 5 2.44 -6.03 1.53
CA ILE A 5 2.16 -5.68 0.13
C ILE A 5 2.29 -6.93 -0.75
N THR A 6 3.35 -7.73 -0.58
CA THR A 6 3.53 -8.95 -1.36
C THR A 6 2.40 -9.94 -1.13
N ALA A 7 2.07 -10.24 0.14
CA ALA A 7 0.98 -11.15 0.49
C ALA A 7 -0.38 -10.66 -0.04
N PHE A 8 -0.65 -9.35 0.00
CA PHE A 8 -1.88 -8.79 -0.55
C PHE A 8 -1.95 -8.92 -2.07
N ILE A 9 -0.86 -8.68 -2.80
CA ILE A 9 -0.84 -8.86 -4.26
C ILE A 9 -1.01 -10.33 -4.64
N GLU A 10 -0.44 -11.27 -3.89
CA GLU A 10 -0.64 -12.71 -4.08
C GLU A 10 -2.10 -13.09 -3.82
N TYR A 11 -2.71 -12.60 -2.75
CA TYR A 11 -4.14 -12.75 -2.50
C TYR A 11 -4.99 -12.26 -3.68
N LEU A 12 -4.70 -11.08 -4.23
CA LEU A 12 -5.43 -10.55 -5.39
C LEU A 12 -5.24 -11.39 -6.65
N GLN A 13 -4.09 -12.06 -6.79
CA GLN A 13 -3.81 -12.95 -7.91
C GLN A 13 -4.59 -14.26 -7.79
N TYR A 14 -4.46 -14.95 -6.65
CA TYR A 14 -4.95 -16.32 -6.51
C TYR A 14 -6.41 -16.38 -6.08
N GLU A 15 -6.85 -15.49 -5.19
CA GLU A 15 -8.22 -15.52 -4.63
C GLU A 15 -9.20 -14.64 -5.40
N LYS A 16 -8.71 -13.54 -5.99
CA LYS A 16 -9.57 -12.57 -6.70
C LYS A 16 -9.40 -12.60 -8.23
N GLY A 17 -8.38 -13.30 -8.74
CA GLY A 17 -8.12 -13.38 -10.18
C GLY A 17 -7.95 -12.02 -10.86
N LEU A 18 -7.53 -10.96 -10.14
CA LEU A 18 -7.43 -9.62 -10.72
C LEU A 18 -6.37 -9.59 -11.83
N SER A 19 -6.56 -8.74 -12.84
CA SER A 19 -5.61 -8.63 -13.95
C SER A 19 -4.20 -8.24 -13.51
N VAL A 20 -3.18 -8.60 -14.30
CA VAL A 20 -1.78 -8.22 -14.07
C VAL A 20 -1.64 -6.70 -13.93
N ASN A 21 -2.33 -5.93 -14.77
CA ASN A 21 -2.28 -4.47 -14.77
C ASN A 21 -2.85 -3.87 -13.48
N THR A 22 -3.98 -4.39 -13.01
CA THR A 22 -4.60 -3.95 -11.74
C THR A 22 -3.67 -4.24 -10.56
N ARG A 23 -3.10 -5.45 -10.50
CA ARG A 23 -2.15 -5.83 -9.44
C ARG A 23 -0.88 -4.97 -9.48
N ALA A 24 -0.36 -4.66 -10.66
CA ALA A 24 0.79 -3.79 -10.83
C ALA A 24 0.51 -2.35 -10.40
N ALA A 25 -0.68 -1.81 -10.70
CA ALA A 25 -1.12 -0.51 -10.22
C ALA A 25 -1.17 -0.47 -8.69
N TYR A 26 -1.87 -1.43 -8.06
CA TYR A 26 -1.98 -1.49 -6.60
C TYR A 26 -0.62 -1.62 -5.93
N ARG A 27 0.28 -2.45 -6.46
CA ARG A 27 1.64 -2.59 -5.93
C ARG A 27 2.40 -1.26 -5.97
N ARG A 28 2.31 -0.52 -7.08
CA ARG A 28 2.95 0.80 -7.21
C ARG A 28 2.39 1.80 -6.21
N ASP A 29 1.07 1.87 -6.07
CA ASP A 29 0.42 2.84 -5.20
C ASP A 29 0.71 2.55 -3.72
N LEU A 30 0.67 1.28 -3.31
CA LEU A 30 1.05 0.87 -1.96
C LEU A 30 2.53 1.13 -1.65
N ASN A 31 3.42 0.94 -2.63
CA ASN A 31 4.84 1.28 -2.46
C ASN A 31 5.07 2.80 -2.34
N LYS A 32 4.34 3.61 -3.12
CA LYS A 32 4.36 5.08 -2.98
C LYS A 32 3.90 5.49 -1.58
N PHE A 33 2.79 4.93 -1.11
CA PHE A 33 2.28 5.21 0.23
C PHE A 33 3.28 4.79 1.32
N ASN A 34 3.86 3.59 1.23
CA ASN A 34 4.91 3.15 2.16
C ASN A 34 6.10 4.12 2.18
N THR A 35 6.54 4.58 1.00
CA THR A 35 7.63 5.54 0.88
C THR A 35 7.27 6.88 1.54
N TYR A 36 6.02 7.34 1.38
CA TYR A 36 5.52 8.54 2.04
C TYR A 36 5.56 8.41 3.57
N LEU A 37 5.06 7.31 4.13
CA LEU A 37 5.06 7.09 5.60
C LEU A 37 6.48 7.13 6.16
N LEU A 38 7.41 6.40 5.53
CA LEU A 38 8.81 6.36 5.94
C LEU A 38 9.49 7.74 5.89
N LYS A 39 9.16 8.57 4.89
CA LYS A 39 9.69 9.94 4.78
C LYS A 39 9.18 10.87 5.88
N ASN A 40 7.96 10.64 6.37
CA ASN A 40 7.36 11.43 7.45
C ASN A 40 7.66 10.86 8.84
N SER A 41 8.61 9.91 8.95
CA SER A 41 8.96 9.22 10.21
C SER A 41 7.76 8.51 10.87
N GLU A 42 6.80 8.08 10.05
CA GLU A 42 5.59 7.40 10.51
C GLU A 42 5.77 5.88 10.51
N SER A 43 4.95 5.18 11.31
CA SER A 43 4.92 3.72 11.27
C SER A 43 4.48 3.21 9.90
N SER A 44 5.21 2.20 9.41
CA SER A 44 4.88 1.45 8.20
C SER A 44 4.24 0.09 8.51
N HIS A 45 3.81 -0.12 9.75
CA HIS A 45 3.04 -1.28 10.15
C HIS A 45 1.55 -1.05 9.84
N PRO A 46 0.89 -1.87 9.00
CA PRO A 46 -0.48 -1.59 8.52
C PRO A 46 -1.52 -1.31 9.62
N VAL A 47 -1.40 -2.00 10.76
CA VAL A 47 -2.33 -1.87 11.90
C VAL A 47 -2.19 -0.53 12.63
N GLU A 48 -1.02 0.10 12.55
CA GLU A 48 -0.73 1.36 13.22
C GLU A 48 -1.07 2.59 12.36
N ILE A 49 -1.43 2.37 11.09
CA ILE A 49 -1.77 3.44 10.16
C ILE A 49 -3.19 3.93 10.42
N SER A 50 -3.29 5.20 10.78
CA SER A 50 -4.56 5.89 10.98
C SER A 50 -5.15 6.42 9.68
N LYS A 51 -6.47 6.68 9.71
CA LYS A 51 -7.17 7.38 8.63
C LYS A 51 -6.56 8.75 8.33
N GLN A 52 -6.08 9.46 9.34
CA GLN A 52 -5.48 10.78 9.16
C GLN A 52 -4.23 10.72 8.27
N GLN A 53 -3.36 9.73 8.48
CA GLN A 53 -2.16 9.53 7.68
C GLN A 53 -2.48 9.15 6.23
N ILE A 54 -3.53 8.35 6.02
CA ILE A 54 -4.04 8.03 4.68
C ILE A 54 -4.53 9.30 3.98
N MET A 55 -5.34 10.12 4.66
CA MET A 55 -5.85 11.38 4.09
C MET A 55 -4.73 12.37 3.80
N ALA A 56 -3.72 12.46 4.68
CA ALA A 56 -2.55 13.29 4.48
C ALA A 56 -1.80 12.89 3.20
N PHE A 57 -1.54 11.59 2.99
CA PHE A 57 -0.95 11.09 1.75
C PHE A 57 -1.78 11.47 0.51
N LEU A 58 -3.09 11.22 0.53
CA LEU A 58 -3.97 11.51 -0.61
C LEU A 58 -4.03 13.01 -0.95
N SER A 59 -3.76 13.91 0.02
CA SER A 59 -3.70 15.35 -0.22
C SER A 59 -2.40 15.82 -0.87
N THR A 60 -1.37 14.96 -0.93
CA THR A 60 -0.05 15.27 -1.53
C THR A 60 0.12 14.76 -2.95
N GLN A 61 -0.91 14.10 -3.49
CA GLN A 61 -0.88 13.36 -4.75
C GLN A 61 -1.45 14.14 -5.93
#